data_AF-A0A8J8G6W2-F1
#
_entry.id   AF-A0A8J8G6W2-F1
#
_cell.length_a   1.000
_cell.length_b   1.000
_cell.length_c   1.000
_cell.angle_alpha   90.00
_cell.angle_beta   90.00
_cell.angle_gamma   90.00
#
_symmetry.space_group_name_H-M   'P 1'
#
loop_
_entity.id
_entity.type
_entity.pdbx_description
1 polymer ?
#
loop_
_entity_poly.entity_id
_entity_poly.type
_entity_poly.pdbx_seq_one_letter_code
_entity_poly.pdbx_strand_id
1 'polypeptide(L)' 'MYFNKRTQYLQSRLFYISEFASAYKSAKNVRAQIEEFGLCEVIDEVMPYGCIMAGDVQKNEPWKNKKKKKFFVKK' A
#
# COMPACT_ATOMS: atom_id res chain seq x y z
N MET A 1 6.08 -10.50 -14.01
CA MET A 1 4.83 -11.00 -13.38
C MET A 1 3.78 -9.91 -13.58
N TYR A 2 2.78 -10.16 -14.43
CA TYR A 2 1.85 -9.11 -14.91
C TYR A 2 0.92 -8.66 -13.78
N PHE A 3 0.79 -7.35 -13.56
CA PHE A 3 -0.30 -6.76 -12.77
C PHE A 3 -1.63 -7.20 -13.39
N ASN A 4 -2.26 -8.22 -12.82
CA ASN A 4 -3.54 -8.75 -13.27
C ASN A 4 -4.67 -7.89 -12.70
N LYS A 5 -5.77 -7.70 -13.44
CA LYS A 5 -6.99 -7.04 -12.94
C LYS A 5 -7.37 -7.43 -11.50
N ARG A 6 -7.17 -8.70 -11.10
CA ARG A 6 -7.37 -9.18 -9.72
C ARG A 6 -6.58 -8.42 -8.65
N THR A 7 -5.30 -8.11 -8.89
CA THR A 7 -4.47 -7.39 -7.90
C THR A 7 -4.89 -5.93 -7.81
N GLN A 8 -5.36 -5.35 -8.91
CA GLN A 8 -5.89 -3.99 -8.97
C GLN A 8 -7.17 -3.82 -8.13
N TYR A 9 -8.09 -4.79 -8.19
CA TYR A 9 -9.29 -4.81 -7.34
C TYR A 9 -8.95 -5.01 -5.85
N LEU A 10 -7.98 -5.86 -5.52
CA LEU A 10 -7.52 -6.04 -4.14
C LEU A 10 -6.96 -4.75 -3.54
N GLN A 11 -6.22 -3.98 -4.34
CA GLN A 11 -5.66 -2.69 -3.92
C GLN A 11 -6.77 -1.68 -3.59
N SER A 12 -7.83 -1.59 -4.41
CA SER A 12 -8.98 -0.70 -4.14
C SER A 12 -9.72 -1.00 -2.83
N ARG A 13 -9.61 -2.22 -2.28
CA ARG A 13 -10.28 -2.60 -1.04
C ARG A 13 -9.44 -2.37 0.21
N LEU A 14 -8.12 -2.29 0.06
CA LEU A 14 -7.17 -2.20 1.18
C LEU A 14 -6.56 -0.81 1.35
N PHE A 15 -6.57 0.02 0.29
CA PHE A 15 -5.94 1.32 0.27
C PHE A 15 -6.93 2.48 0.19
N TYR A 16 -6.54 3.60 0.79
CA TYR A 16 -7.16 4.90 0.54
C TYR A 16 -6.77 5.41 -0.86
N ILE A 17 -7.63 6.25 -1.46
CA ILE A 17 -7.48 6.76 -2.84
C ILE A 17 -6.13 7.50 -3.03
N SER A 18 -5.62 8.17 -1.99
CA SER A 18 -4.34 8.90 -2.01
C SER A 18 -3.12 8.02 -2.24
N GLU A 19 -3.21 6.75 -1.88
CA GLU A 19 -2.07 5.81 -1.87
C GLU A 19 -2.01 4.96 -3.14
N PHE A 20 -2.97 5.12 -4.04
CA PHE A 20 -3.00 4.35 -5.26
C PHE A 20 -1.83 4.78 -6.16
N ALA A 21 -1.23 3.83 -6.90
CA ALA A 21 -0.05 4.11 -7.71
C ALA A 21 -0.27 5.25 -8.73
N SER A 22 -1.50 5.41 -9.25
CA SER A 22 -1.83 6.50 -10.16
C SER A 22 -2.02 7.87 -9.48
N ALA A 23 -2.05 7.95 -8.15
CA ALA A 23 -2.08 9.21 -7.42
C ALA A 23 -0.69 9.87 -7.35
N TYR A 24 0.38 9.09 -7.58
CA TYR A 24 1.75 9.57 -7.63
C TYR A 24 2.21 9.90 -9.06
N LYS A 25 3.31 10.64 -9.16
CA LYS A 25 4.01 10.84 -10.44
C LYS A 25 4.50 9.49 -10.97
N SER A 26 4.48 9.35 -12.30
CA SER A 26 5.05 8.18 -12.97
C SER A 26 6.54 8.04 -12.63
N ALA A 27 6.91 6.90 -12.03
CA ALA A 27 8.30 6.58 -11.72
C ALA A 27 9.21 6.63 -12.96
N LYS A 28 8.68 6.25 -14.14
CA LYS A 28 9.41 6.34 -15.42
C LYS A 28 9.77 7.79 -15.76
N ASN A 29 8.83 8.71 -15.58
CA ASN A 29 9.05 10.12 -15.91
C ASN A 29 10.03 10.77 -14.93
N VAL A 30 9.93 10.41 -13.64
CA VAL A 30 10.87 10.89 -12.61
C VAL A 30 12.29 10.41 -12.91
N ARG A 31 12.46 9.14 -13.31
CA ARG A 31 13.76 8.60 -13.74
C ARG A 31 14.35 9.33 -14.94
N ALA A 32 13.54 9.58 -15.98
CA ALA A 32 14.00 10.31 -17.15
C ALA A 32 14.50 11.73 -16.81
N GLN A 33 13.81 12.42 -15.88
CA GLN A 33 14.23 13.75 -15.41
C GLN A 33 15.53 13.71 -14.60
N ILE A 34 15.74 12.68 -13.80
CA ILE A 34 17.00 12.49 -13.05
C ILE A 34 18.19 12.41 -14.01
N GLU A 35 18.03 11.65 -15.10
CA GLU A 35 19.05 11.50 -16.14
C GLU A 35 19.26 12.79 -16.94
N GLU A 36 18.18 13.44 -17.38
CA GLU A 36 18.23 14.69 -18.16
C GLU A 36 18.94 15.82 -17.43
N PHE A 37 18.68 15.98 -16.13
CA PHE A 37 19.25 17.06 -15.32
C PHE A 37 20.50 16.63 -14.54
N GLY A 38 20.95 15.39 -14.67
CA GLY A 38 22.14 14.86 -13.96
C GLY A 38 22.04 14.97 -12.44
N LEU A 39 20.85 14.73 -11.87
CA LEU A 39 20.58 15.00 -10.45
C LEU A 39 21.18 13.93 -9.52
N CYS A 40 21.18 12.68 -9.95
CA CYS A 40 21.76 11.56 -9.23
C CYS A 40 21.97 10.34 -10.15
N GLU A 41 22.68 9.33 -9.64
CA GLU A 41 22.89 8.04 -10.30
C GLU A 41 21.93 6.99 -9.71
N VAL A 42 21.25 6.25 -10.58
CA VAL A 42 20.37 5.15 -10.17
C VAL A 42 21.18 3.86 -10.08
N ILE A 43 21.42 3.39 -8.86
CA ILE A 43 22.27 2.22 -8.61
C ILE A 43 21.51 0.88 -8.69
N ASP A 44 20.23 0.87 -8.35
CA ASP A 44 19.42 -0.35 -8.28
C ASP A 44 17.92 -0.05 -8.39
N GLU A 45 17.12 -1.04 -8.83
CA GLU A 45 15.66 -0.96 -8.93
C GLU A 45 15.00 -2.12 -8.17
N VAL A 46 14.19 -1.77 -7.17
CA VAL A 46 13.43 -2.74 -6.38
C VAL A 46 12.01 -2.86 -6.93
N MET A 47 11.67 -4.05 -7.45
CA MET A 47 10.33 -4.34 -7.94
C MET A 47 9.45 -4.97 -6.85
N PRO A 48 8.37 -4.32 -6.41
CA PRO A 48 7.50 -4.87 -5.38
C PRO A 48 6.63 -6.01 -5.93
N TYR A 49 6.53 -7.11 -5.18
CA TYR A 49 5.67 -8.27 -5.52
C TYR A 49 4.31 -8.24 -4.85
N GLY A 50 4.14 -7.45 -3.79
CA GLY A 50 2.91 -7.34 -3.04
C GLY A 50 2.93 -6.12 -2.13
N CYS A 51 1.81 -5.85 -1.47
CA CYS A 51 1.71 -4.76 -0.51
C CYS A 51 0.86 -5.17 0.69
N ILE A 52 1.38 -4.91 1.89
CA ILE A 52 0.66 -5.06 3.16
C ILE A 52 0.70 -3.69 3.81
N MET A 53 -0.44 -3.01 3.82
CA MET A 53 -0.61 -1.79 4.58
C MET A 53 -1.27 -2.11 5.91
N ALA A 54 -0.64 -1.72 7.01
CA ALA A 54 -1.33 -1.58 8.27
C ALA A 54 -2.25 -0.36 8.12
N GLY A 55 -3.51 -0.58 7.73
CA GLY A 55 -4.54 0.47 7.72
C GLY A 55 -4.82 1.00 9.13
N ASP A 56 -6.00 1.60 9.35
CA ASP A 56 -6.37 2.11 10.67
C ASP A 56 -6.42 1.00 11.73
N VAL A 57 -5.32 0.86 12.46
CA VAL A 57 -5.19 -0.09 13.56
C VAL A 57 -6.26 0.22 14.60
N GLN A 58 -6.52 1.51 14.88
CA GLN A 58 -7.53 1.99 15.84
C GLN A 58 -8.96 1.53 15.53
N LYS A 59 -9.33 1.38 14.24
CA LYS A 59 -10.66 0.94 13.83
C LYS A 59 -10.80 -0.59 13.89
N ASN A 60 -9.71 -1.30 13.66
CA ASN A 60 -9.66 -2.75 13.59
C ASN A 60 -8.92 -3.41 14.76
N GLU A 61 -8.79 -2.73 15.91
CA GLU A 61 -7.98 -3.20 17.05
C GLU A 61 -8.45 -4.58 17.54
N PRO A 62 -7.73 -5.67 17.21
CA PRO A 62 -8.21 -7.02 17.50
C PRO A 62 -8.28 -7.28 19.01
N TRP A 63 -7.49 -6.56 19.81
CA TRP A 63 -7.50 -6.67 21.27
C TRP A 63 -8.74 -6.05 21.93
N LYS A 64 -9.28 -4.94 21.39
CA LYS A 64 -10.54 -4.36 21.90
C LYS A 64 -11.74 -5.25 21.56
N ASN A 65 -11.76 -5.82 20.36
CA ASN A 65 -12.81 -6.76 19.94
C ASN A 65 -12.80 -8.07 20.74
N LYS A 66 -11.61 -8.59 21.09
CA LYS A 66 -11.47 -9.76 21.98
C LYS A 66 -12.00 -9.47 23.40
N LYS A 67 -11.80 -8.26 23.94
CA LYS A 67 -12.34 -7.88 25.26
C LYS A 67 -13.87 -7.86 25.26
N LYS A 68 -14.53 -7.24 24.27
CA LYS A 68 -16.00 -7.18 24.19
C LYS A 68 -16.67 -8.56 24.11
N LYS A 69 -16.11 -9.50 23.34
CA LYS A 69 -16.61 -10.89 23.26
C LYS A 69 -16.54 -11.62 24.61
N LYS A 70 -15.46 -11.44 25.38
CA LYS A 70 -15.34 -12.04 26.72
C LYS A 70 -16.39 -11.51 27.70
N PHE A 71 -16.82 -10.25 27.58
CA PHE A 71 -17.90 -9.70 28.41
C PHE A 71 -19.28 -10.25 28.06
N PHE A 72 -19.58 -10.49 26.78
CA PHE A 72 -20.85 -11.07 26.35
C PHE A 72 -20.99 -12.57 26.68
N VAL A 73 -19.89 -13.32 26.70
CA VAL A 73 -19.90 -14.75 27.06
C VAL A 73 -20.03 -14.98 28.57
N LYS A 74 -19.79 -13.94 29.39
CA LYS A 74 -19.80 -14.03 30.86
C LYS A 74 -21.10 -13.53 31.51
N LYS A 75 -22.11 -13.19 30.69
CA LYS A 75 -23.41 -12.70 31.12
C LYS A 75 -24.47 -13.76 30.90
#